data_AF-A0A528IR82-F1
#
_entry.id   AF-A0A528IR82-F1
#
_cell.length_a   1.000
_cell.length_b   1.000
_cell.length_c   1.000
_cell.angle_alpha   90.00
_cell.angle_beta   90.00
_cell.angle_gamma   90.00
#
_symmetry.space_group_name_H-M   'P 1'
#
loop_
_entity.id
_entity.type
_entity.pdbx_description
1 polymer ?
#
loop_
_entity_poly.entity_id
_entity_poly.type
_entity_poly.pdbx_seq_one_letter_code
_entity_poly.pdbx_strand_id
1 'polypeptide(L)'
;VPQGMGVILRTAGESRTKAEIKRDYEYLMRLWENVRNLTLQSTAPALVYEEGSLIKRSVRDLYNKDIDEILVSGEEGYREAKDFMRMLMPSHAKV
;
A
#
# COMPACT_ATOMS: atom_id res chain seq x y z
N VAL A 1 3.26 -6.11 16.64
CA VAL A 1 2.84 -4.69 16.67
C VAL A 1 3.59 -4.02 17.81
N PRO A 2 4.29 -2.89 17.57
CA PRO A 2 4.98 -2.13 18.62
C PRO A 2 4.05 -1.77 19.77
N GLN A 3 4.64 -1.62 20.95
CA GLN A 3 3.92 -1.14 22.12
C GLN A 3 3.34 0.25 21.84
N GLY A 4 2.06 0.46 22.17
CA GLY A 4 1.35 1.72 21.90
C GLY A 4 0.69 1.82 20.52
N MET A 5 0.83 0.81 19.65
CA MET A 5 0.15 0.75 18.36
C MET A 5 -0.92 -0.34 18.35
N GLY A 6 -2.01 -0.10 17.60
CA GLY A 6 -3.03 -1.10 17.27
C GLY A 6 -3.04 -1.34 15.76
N VAL A 7 -3.49 -2.53 15.35
CA VAL A 7 -3.72 -2.85 13.94
C VAL A 7 -5.10 -3.48 13.82
N ILE A 8 -5.86 -3.08 12.82
CA ILE A 8 -7.16 -3.64 12.49
C ILE A 8 -7.01 -4.43 11.20
N LEU A 9 -7.37 -5.71 11.23
CA LEU A 9 -7.50 -6.50 10.01
C LEU A 9 -8.84 -6.16 9.35
N ARG A 10 -8.80 -5.75 8.08
CA ARG A 10 -10.00 -5.40 7.29
C ARG A 10 -10.65 -6.65 6.71
N THR A 11 -11.94 -6.58 6.34
CA THR A 11 -12.68 -7.69 5.71
C THR A 11 -11.95 -8.27 4.49
N ALA A 12 -11.33 -7.42 3.67
CA ALA A 12 -10.50 -7.85 2.52
C ALA A 12 -9.28 -8.73 2.91
N GLY A 13 -8.90 -8.76 4.19
CA GLY A 13 -7.84 -9.61 4.74
C GLY A 13 -8.29 -11.02 5.14
N GLU A 14 -9.60 -11.32 5.13
CA GLU A 14 -10.14 -12.62 5.58
C GLU A 14 -9.58 -13.81 4.78
N SER A 15 -9.41 -13.65 3.46
CA SER A 15 -8.93 -14.71 2.56
C SER A 15 -7.41 -14.67 2.31
N ARG A 16 -6.67 -13.85 3.07
CA ARG A 16 -5.23 -13.62 2.89
C ARG A 16 -4.40 -14.48 3.83
N THR A 17 -3.27 -14.93 3.33
CA THR A 17 -2.31 -15.71 4.11
C THR A 17 -1.60 -14.84 5.14
N LYS A 18 -1.11 -15.46 6.23
CA LYS A 18 -0.28 -14.79 7.24
C LYS A 18 0.93 -14.07 6.64
N ALA A 19 1.50 -14.59 5.56
CA ALA A 19 2.63 -13.97 4.85
C ALA A 19 2.20 -12.68 4.11
N GLU A 20 1.04 -12.68 3.45
CA GLU A 20 0.48 -11.48 2.83
C GLU A 20 0.15 -10.41 3.88
N ILE A 21 -0.50 -10.81 4.98
CA ILE A 21 -0.83 -9.90 6.10
C ILE A 21 0.45 -9.29 6.69
N LYS A 22 1.52 -10.08 6.86
CA LYS A 22 2.80 -9.59 7.35
C LYS A 22 3.42 -8.56 6.42
N ARG A 23 3.36 -8.76 5.09
CA ARG A 23 3.88 -7.79 4.11
C ARG A 23 3.10 -6.48 4.13
N ASP A 24 1.78 -6.52 4.20
CA ASP A 24 0.94 -5.32 4.31
C ASP A 24 1.25 -4.54 5.59
N TYR A 25 1.37 -5.25 6.71
CA TYR A 25 1.82 -4.66 7.98
C TYR A 25 3.21 -4.02 7.87
N GLU A 26 4.19 -4.69 7.27
CA GLU A 26 5.55 -4.14 7.07
C GLU A 26 5.54 -2.92 6.14
N TYR A 27 4.65 -2.88 5.15
CA TYR A 27 4.44 -1.70 4.32
C TYR A 27 3.92 -0.51 5.16
N LEU A 28 2.87 -0.71 5.95
CA LEU A 28 2.31 0.33 6.82
C LEU A 28 3.34 0.85 7.82
N MET A 29 4.17 -0.03 8.39
CA MET A 29 5.26 0.38 9.27
C MET A 29 6.30 1.24 8.55
N ARG A 30 6.72 0.87 7.33
CA ARG A 30 7.65 1.70 6.53
C ARG A 30 7.05 3.06 6.19
N LEU A 31 5.78 3.10 5.82
CA LEU A 31 5.07 4.34 5.54
C LEU A 31 5.07 5.24 6.77
N TRP A 32 4.70 4.70 7.93
CA TRP A 32 4.69 5.42 9.20
C TRP A 32 6.07 5.98 9.57
N GLU A 33 7.12 5.19 9.43
CA GLU A 33 8.50 5.63 9.70
C GLU A 33 8.91 6.79 8.77
N ASN A 34 8.56 6.73 7.49
CA ASN A 34 8.82 7.83 6.56
C ASN A 34 8.09 9.11 6.95
N VAL A 35 6.80 9.02 7.28
CA VAL A 35 6.00 10.18 7.73
C VAL A 35 6.59 10.76 9.01
N ARG A 36 6.94 9.93 9.99
CA ARG A 36 7.53 10.38 11.26
C ARG A 36 8.86 11.09 11.02
N ASN A 37 9.76 10.48 10.26
CA ASN A 37 11.09 11.04 10.00
C ASN A 37 11.01 12.37 9.24
N LEU A 38 10.16 12.44 8.20
CA LEU A 38 9.95 13.69 7.45
C LEU A 38 9.35 14.79 8.34
N THR A 39 8.39 14.44 9.20
CA THR A 39 7.80 15.38 10.16
C THR A 39 8.86 15.96 11.09
N LEU A 40 9.73 15.12 11.67
CA LEU A 40 10.78 15.56 12.59
C LEU A 40 11.85 16.43 11.92
N GLN A 41 12.05 16.29 10.61
CA GLN A 41 13.02 17.08 9.83
C GLN A 41 12.42 18.37 9.26
N SER A 42 11.10 18.52 9.27
CA SER A 42 10.41 19.64 8.62
C SER A 42 10.13 20.80 9.58
N THR A 43 10.12 22.01 9.04
CA THR A 43 9.60 23.20 9.73
C THR A 43 8.22 23.53 9.19
N ALA A 44 7.25 23.77 10.07
CA ALA A 44 5.86 24.00 9.67
C ALA A 44 5.67 25.34 8.93
N PRO A 45 4.76 25.40 7.94
CA PRO A 45 3.92 24.32 7.43
C PRO A 45 4.64 23.45 6.37
N ALA A 46 4.47 22.13 6.44
CA ALA A 46 5.04 21.19 5.48
C ALA A 46 4.08 20.03 5.19
N LEU A 47 4.00 19.61 3.92
CA LEU A 47 3.32 18.38 3.51
C LEU A 47 4.19 17.18 3.87
N VAL A 48 3.76 16.36 4.83
CA VAL A 48 4.52 15.19 5.31
C VAL A 48 3.97 13.85 4.79
N TYR A 49 2.74 13.86 4.30
CA TYR A 49 2.08 12.72 3.68
C TYR A 49 0.92 13.19 2.81
N GLU A 50 0.83 12.62 1.62
CA GLU A 50 -0.33 12.72 0.75
C GLU A 50 -0.83 11.30 0.51
N GLU A 51 -2.15 11.07 0.71
CA GLU A 51 -2.74 9.76 0.42
C GLU A 51 -2.48 9.41 -1.04
N GLY A 52 -2.03 8.18 -1.29
CA GLY A 52 -1.70 7.70 -2.62
C GLY A 52 -2.82 7.94 -3.64
N SER A 53 -2.42 8.04 -4.91
CA SER A 53 -3.33 8.32 -6.02
C SER A 53 -4.51 7.34 -6.04
N LEU A 54 -5.60 7.74 -6.70
CA LEU A 54 -6.82 6.94 -6.83
C LEU A 54 -6.50 5.49 -7.24
N ILE A 55 -5.46 5.29 -8.06
CA ILE A 55 -4.97 4.00 -8.52
C ILE A 55 -4.58 3.10 -7.34
N LYS A 56 -3.75 3.58 -6.42
CA LYS A 56 -3.33 2.81 -5.23
C LYS A 56 -4.53 2.43 -4.36
N ARG A 57 -5.49 3.36 -4.22
CA ARG A 57 -6.71 3.15 -3.44
C ARG A 57 -7.60 2.08 -4.06
N SER A 58 -7.85 2.18 -5.37
CA SER A 58 -8.62 1.20 -6.14
C SER A 58 -7.99 -0.18 -6.10
N VAL A 59 -6.67 -0.29 -6.29
CA VAL A 59 -5.96 -1.57 -6.21
C VAL A 59 -6.06 -2.16 -4.79
N ARG A 60 -5.84 -1.36 -3.74
CA ARG A 60 -5.87 -1.83 -2.35
C ARG A 60 -7.25 -2.33 -1.92
N ASP A 61 -8.31 -1.66 -2.37
CA ASP A 61 -9.66 -1.86 -1.82
C ASP A 61 -10.52 -2.77 -2.73
N LEU A 62 -10.25 -2.82 -4.03
CA LEU A 62 -11.05 -3.59 -5.00
C LEU A 62 -10.35 -4.86 -5.50
N TYR A 63 -9.02 -4.95 -5.44
CA TYR A 63 -8.31 -6.10 -6.02
C TYR A 63 -8.54 -7.40 -5.22
N ASN A 64 -9.02 -8.43 -5.92
CA ASN A 64 -9.19 -9.78 -5.41
C ASN A 64 -8.75 -10.81 -6.47
N LYS A 65 -8.85 -12.10 -6.15
CA LYS A 65 -8.41 -13.19 -7.04
C LYS A 65 -9.31 -13.39 -8.26
N ASP A 66 -10.48 -12.75 -8.29
CA ASP A 66 -11.49 -12.86 -9.34
C ASP A 66 -11.32 -11.78 -10.41
N ILE A 67 -10.32 -10.89 -10.25
CA ILE A 67 -9.95 -9.88 -11.23
C ILE A 67 -8.81 -10.42 -12.09
N ASP A 68 -9.12 -10.70 -13.36
CA ASP A 68 -8.16 -11.22 -14.33
C ASP A 68 -7.18 -10.14 -14.81
N GLU A 69 -7.68 -8.93 -15.08
CA GLU A 69 -6.91 -7.85 -15.71
C GLU A 69 -7.21 -6.48 -15.11
N ILE A 70 -6.18 -5.61 -15.06
CA ILE A 70 -6.31 -4.19 -14.71
C ILE A 70 -5.82 -3.37 -15.90
N LEU A 71 -6.74 -2.66 -16.55
CA LEU A 71 -6.42 -1.74 -17.64
C LEU A 71 -6.07 -0.37 -17.07
N VAL A 72 -4.84 0.08 -17.28
CA VAL A 72 -4.36 1.40 -16.82
C VAL A 72 -3.99 2.24 -18.03
N SER A 73 -4.68 3.36 -18.21
CA SER A 73 -4.35 4.33 -19.25
C SER A 73 -3.25 5.28 -18.77
N GLY A 74 -2.25 5.50 -19.61
CA GLY A 74 -1.14 6.41 -19.32
C GLY A 74 0.03 5.72 -18.62
N GLU A 75 1.23 6.09 -19.04
CA GLU A 75 2.48 5.47 -18.63
C GLU A 75 2.78 5.69 -17.13
N GLU A 76 2.49 6.88 -16.62
CA GLU A 76 2.72 7.23 -15.21
C GLU A 76 1.83 6.41 -14.26
N GLY A 77 0.53 6.33 -14.56
CA GLY A 77 -0.41 5.54 -13.78
C GLY A 77 -0.11 4.04 -13.83
N TYR A 78 0.32 3.53 -15.00
CA TYR A 78 0.72 2.14 -15.15
C TYR A 78 1.93 1.80 -14.27
N ARG A 79 2.97 2.64 -14.25
CA ARG A 79 4.13 2.44 -13.37
C ARG A 79 3.73 2.47 -11.90
N GLU A 80 2.91 3.44 -11.50
CA GLU A 80 2.44 3.55 -10.12
C GLU A 80 1.66 2.30 -9.69
N ALA A 81 0.73 1.83 -10.54
CA ALA A 81 -0.03 0.61 -10.30
C ALA A 81 0.89 -0.63 -10.21
N LYS A 82 1.84 -0.76 -11.15
CA LYS A 82 2.75 -1.90 -11.24
C LYS A 82 3.66 -1.98 -10.03
N ASP A 83 4.26 -0.88 -9.61
CA ASP A 83 5.15 -0.83 -8.45
C ASP A 83 4.39 -1.13 -7.16
N PHE A 84 3.16 -0.65 -7.03
CA PHE A 84 2.30 -0.95 -5.90
C PHE A 84 1.89 -2.43 -5.85
N MET A 85 1.53 -3.02 -7.00
CA MET A 85 1.21 -4.44 -7.12
C MET A 85 2.41 -5.34 -6.78
N ARG A 86 3.62 -4.98 -7.23
CA ARG A 86 4.86 -5.69 -6.88
C ARG A 86 5.13 -5.67 -5.37
N MET A 87 4.83 -4.56 -4.71
CA MET A 87 5.05 -4.40 -3.29
C MET A 87 4.08 -5.21 -2.43
N LEU A 88 2.80 -5.25 -2.81
CA LEU A 88 1.77 -6.00 -2.09
C LEU A 88 1.77 -7.50 -2.41
N MET A 89 1.88 -7.85 -3.69
CA MET A 89 1.75 -9.21 -4.20
C MET A 89 2.76 -9.49 -5.33
N PRO A 90 4.03 -9.78 -4.98
CA PRO A 90 5.10 -10.00 -5.96
C PRO A 90 4.79 -11.12 -6.98
N SER A 91 3.98 -12.11 -6.61
CA SER A 91 3.62 -13.25 -7.46
C SER A 91 2.60 -12.91 -8.56
N HIS A 92 1.78 -11.87 -8.36
CA HIS A 92 0.76 -11.43 -9.34
C HIS A 92 1.24 -10.29 -10.23
N ALA A 93 2.40 -9.69 -9.92
CA ALA A 93 3.01 -8.65 -10.74
C ALA A 93 3.87 -9.20 -11.90
N LYS A 94 3.82 -10.51 -12.16
CA LYS A 94 4.45 -11.11 -13.34
C LYS A 94 3.52 -10.98 -14.54
N VAL A 95 3.57 -9.81 -15.19
CA VAL A 95 3.47 -9.60 -16.66
C VAL A 95 4.26 -8.34 -17.02
#